data_AF-A0A6B8LXM6-F1
#
_entry.id   AF-A0A6B8LXM6-F1
#
_cell.length_a   1.000
_cell.length_b   1.000
_cell.length_c   1.000
_cell.angle_alpha   90.00
_cell.angle_beta   90.00
_cell.angle_gamma   90.00
#
_symmetry.space_group_name_H-M   'P 1'
#
loop_
_entity.id
_entity.type
_entity.pdbx_description
1 polymer ?
#
loop_
_entity_poly.entity_id
_entity_poly.type
_entity_poly.pdbx_seq_one_letter_code
_entity_poly.pdbx_strand_id
1 'polypeptide(L)'
;MKHLSRLSLALALLAMTAIPASAHHPCDAFRNNGNGSFTVLKPITMQGPNGSVQIGSGMTFGPGVLFMGVDLSAGLQAHCSFTQ
;
A
#
# COMPACT_ATOMS: atom_id res chain seq x y z
N MET A 1 42.59 0.09 45.34
CA MET A 1 41.33 0.04 44.55
C MET A 1 41.71 0.08 43.07
N LYS A 2 41.72 -1.08 42.38
CA LYS A 2 41.95 -1.19 40.93
C LYS A 2 40.82 -2.03 40.35
N HIS A 3 40.11 -1.43 39.42
CA HIS A 3 38.81 -1.82 38.91
C HIS A 3 38.80 -3.19 38.22
N LEU A 4 37.82 -4.03 38.61
CA LEU A 4 37.46 -5.26 37.91
C LEU A 4 36.93 -4.92 36.51
N SER A 5 37.61 -5.42 35.47
CA SER A 5 37.18 -5.34 34.08
C SER A 5 37.07 -6.75 33.51
N ARG A 6 35.96 -7.45 33.76
CA ARG A 6 35.56 -8.66 33.02
C ARG A 6 34.06 -8.86 33.17
N LEU A 7 33.29 -8.62 32.11
CA LEU A 7 32.05 -9.34 31.75
C LEU A 7 31.45 -8.67 30.51
N SER A 8 31.90 -9.12 29.33
CA SER A 8 31.24 -8.79 28.06
C SER A 8 29.99 -9.65 27.95
N LEU A 9 28.83 -9.05 28.19
CA LEU A 9 27.53 -9.70 28.01
C LEU A 9 27.08 -9.49 26.55
N ALA A 10 27.33 -10.47 25.69
CA ALA A 10 26.80 -10.47 24.33
C ALA A 10 25.33 -10.92 24.36
N LEU A 11 24.41 -9.95 24.43
CA LEU A 11 22.97 -10.20 24.33
C LEU A 11 22.61 -10.37 22.84
N ALA A 12 22.49 -11.61 22.39
CA ALA A 12 22.04 -11.91 21.03
C ALA A 12 20.53 -11.62 20.91
N LEU A 13 20.18 -10.42 20.42
CA LEU A 13 18.81 -10.15 19.96
C LEU A 13 18.58 -10.91 18.66
N LEU A 14 17.75 -11.97 18.70
CA LEU A 14 17.10 -12.48 17.51
C LEU A 14 16.11 -11.40 17.02
N ALA A 15 16.53 -10.62 16.03
CA ALA A 15 15.61 -9.79 15.26
C ALA A 15 14.71 -10.72 14.44
N MET A 16 13.46 -10.91 14.87
CA MET A 16 12.41 -11.45 14.01
C MET A 16 12.21 -10.46 12.86
N THR A 17 12.78 -10.78 11.69
CA THR A 17 12.54 -10.02 10.47
C THR A 17 11.09 -10.27 10.04
N ALA A 18 10.20 -9.34 10.37
CA ALA A 18 8.87 -9.32 9.78
C ALA A 18 9.05 -9.18 8.26
N ILE A 19 8.63 -10.21 7.52
CA ILE A 19 8.57 -10.15 6.06
C ILE A 19 7.59 -9.02 5.74
N PRO A 20 8.00 -7.94 5.06
CA PRO A 20 7.06 -6.90 4.68
C PRO A 20 5.99 -7.58 3.83
N ALA A 21 4.72 -7.43 4.22
CA ALA A 21 3.61 -7.80 3.36
C ALA A 21 3.88 -7.12 2.01
N SER A 22 4.20 -7.92 1.00
CA SER A 22 4.56 -7.41 -0.32
C SER A 22 3.47 -6.42 -0.71
N ALA A 23 3.85 -5.15 -0.89
CA ALA A 23 2.96 -4.13 -1.42
C ALA A 23 2.54 -4.61 -2.80
N HIS A 24 1.44 -5.35 -2.85
CA HIS A 24 0.81 -5.80 -4.07
C HIS A 24 0.51 -4.52 -4.84
N HIS A 25 1.11 -4.37 -6.03
CA HIS A 25 1.02 -3.13 -6.76
C HIS A 25 -0.45 -2.83 -6.98
N PRO A 26 -0.99 -1.70 -6.48
CA PRO A 26 -2.43 -1.47 -6.45
C PRO A 26 -3.06 -1.66 -7.84
N CYS A 27 -2.31 -1.35 -8.89
CA CYS A 27 -2.64 -1.54 -10.30
C CYS A 27 -3.29 -2.88 -10.64
N ASP A 28 -2.84 -4.00 -10.06
CA ASP A 28 -3.35 -5.33 -10.42
C ASP A 28 -4.74 -5.63 -9.80
N ALA A 29 -5.16 -4.81 -8.84
CA ALA A 29 -6.48 -4.83 -8.26
C ALA A 29 -7.49 -4.00 -9.04
N PHE A 30 -7.08 -3.30 -10.10
CA PHE A 30 -7.95 -2.48 -10.92
C PHE A 30 -7.98 -2.94 -12.37
N ARG A 31 -9.17 -2.86 -12.96
CA ARG A 31 -9.36 -2.92 -14.40
C ARG A 31 -9.62 -1.53 -14.93
N ASN A 32 -8.84 -1.10 -15.91
CA ASN A 32 -9.16 0.08 -16.73
C ASN A 32 -10.37 -0.24 -17.62
N ASN A 33 -11.40 0.60 -17.59
CA ASN A 33 -12.60 0.41 -18.41
C ASN A 33 -12.52 1.11 -19.78
N GLY A 34 -11.39 1.72 -20.14
CA GLY A 34 -11.14 2.36 -21.43
C GLY A 34 -11.63 3.82 -21.53
N ASN A 35 -12.50 4.25 -20.62
CA ASN A 35 -13.03 5.62 -20.56
C ASN A 35 -12.40 6.46 -19.43
N GLY A 36 -11.24 6.03 -18.91
CA GLY A 36 -10.56 6.66 -17.78
C GLY A 36 -11.11 6.28 -16.41
N SER A 37 -12.17 5.47 -16.33
CA SER A 37 -12.64 4.88 -15.08
C SER A 37 -11.96 3.55 -14.78
N PHE A 38 -11.89 3.21 -13.49
CA PHE A 38 -11.29 1.99 -12.99
C PHE A 38 -12.23 1.24 -12.08
N THR A 39 -12.40 -0.06 -12.32
CA THR A 39 -13.19 -0.96 -11.46
C THR A 39 -12.26 -1.80 -10.60
N VAL A 40 -12.56 -1.87 -9.30
CA VAL A 40 -11.85 -2.70 -8.33
C VAL A 40 -12.21 -4.16 -8.53
N LEU A 41 -11.22 -5.01 -8.78
CA LEU A 41 -11.38 -6.45 -9.02
C LEU A 41 -11.38 -7.26 -7.73
N LYS A 42 -10.57 -6.86 -6.75
CA LYS A 42 -10.40 -7.53 -5.44
C LYS A 42 -10.33 -6.48 -4.33
N PRO A 43 -10.77 -6.79 -3.10
CA PRO A 43 -10.68 -5.84 -1.99
C PRO A 43 -9.25 -5.36 -1.77
N ILE A 44 -9.09 -4.07 -1.53
CA ILE A 44 -7.78 -3.45 -1.26
C ILE A 44 -7.86 -2.54 -0.05
N THR A 45 -6.70 -2.32 0.57
CA THR A 45 -6.52 -1.26 1.56
C THR A 45 -5.62 -0.20 0.95
N MET A 46 -6.04 1.05 0.99
CA MET A 46 -5.24 2.19 0.53
C MET A 46 -5.02 3.19 1.66
N GLN A 47 -3.92 3.93 1.59
CA GLN A 47 -3.69 5.05 2.49
C GLN A 47 -4.28 6.33 1.92
N GLY A 48 -5.20 6.95 2.66
CA GLY A 48 -5.74 8.26 2.36
C GLY A 48 -5.30 9.31 3.38
N PRO A 49 -5.66 10.59 3.16
CA PRO A 49 -5.31 11.69 4.06
C PRO A 49 -5.78 11.49 5.51
N ASN A 50 -6.88 10.75 5.69
CA ASN A 50 -7.51 10.48 6.99
C ASN A 50 -7.16 9.09 7.54
N GLY A 51 -6.16 8.40 6.98
CA GLY A 51 -5.77 7.05 7.35
C GLY A 51 -6.13 5.98 6.31
N SER A 52 -6.04 4.72 6.71
CA SER A 52 -6.29 3.59 5.83
C SER A 52 -7.77 3.40 5.54
N VAL A 53 -8.11 3.11 4.28
CA VAL A 53 -9.48 2.79 3.83
C VAL A 53 -9.50 1.45 3.13
N GLN A 54 -10.50 0.62 3.47
CA GLN A 54 -10.81 -0.59 2.72
C GLN A 54 -11.79 -0.27 1.60
N ILE A 55 -11.47 -0.75 0.40
CA ILE A 55 -12.27 -0.60 -0.81
C ILE A 55 -12.68 -1.99 -1.25
N GLY A 56 -13.98 -2.25 -1.29
CA GLY A 56 -14.56 -3.49 -1.78
C GLY A 56 -14.44 -3.65 -3.30
N SER A 57 -14.51 -4.91 -3.75
CA SER A 57 -14.59 -5.24 -5.17
C SER A 57 -15.90 -4.73 -5.81
N GLY A 58 -15.86 -4.50 -7.12
CA GLY A 58 -16.98 -4.00 -7.91
C GLY A 58 -17.14 -2.48 -7.91
N MET A 59 -16.53 -1.76 -6.96
CA MET A 59 -16.55 -0.30 -6.94
C MET A 59 -15.83 0.27 -8.16
N THR A 60 -16.37 1.35 -8.74
CA THR A 60 -15.82 2.02 -9.91
C THR A 60 -15.58 3.49 -9.64
N PHE A 61 -14.38 3.96 -9.98
CA PHE A 61 -13.95 5.35 -9.79
C PHE A 61 -13.67 5.99 -11.15
N GLY A 62 -14.30 7.14 -11.41
CA GLY A 62 -14.17 7.87 -12.66
C GLY A 62 -13.31 9.15 -12.54
N PRO A 63 -12.92 9.73 -13.69
CA PRO A 63 -12.15 10.97 -13.74
C PRO A 63 -12.78 12.11 -12.93
N GLY A 64 -11.99 12.81 -12.11
CA GLY A 64 -12.42 13.99 -11.36
C GLY A 64 -13.27 13.70 -10.13
N VAL A 65 -13.57 12.43 -9.82
CA VAL A 65 -14.33 12.04 -8.65
C VAL A 65 -13.39 11.81 -7.47
N LEU A 66 -13.59 12.56 -6.40
CA LEU A 66 -12.83 12.40 -5.16
C LEU A 66 -13.44 11.30 -4.30
N PHE A 67 -12.67 10.27 -4.02
CA PHE A 67 -12.96 9.29 -2.97
C PHE A 67 -12.11 9.62 -1.75
N MET A 68 -12.76 9.95 -0.63
CA MET A 68 -12.06 10.35 0.61
C MET A 68 -11.06 11.51 0.39
N GLY A 69 -11.36 12.41 -0.55
CA GLY A 69 -10.50 13.55 -0.89
C GLY A 69 -9.38 13.26 -1.91
N VAL A 70 -9.34 12.05 -2.48
CA VAL A 70 -8.32 11.65 -3.47
C VAL A 70 -8.98 11.30 -4.80
N ASP A 71 -8.46 11.83 -5.91
CA ASP A 71 -8.81 11.33 -7.25
C ASP A 71 -8.02 10.04 -7.51
N LEU A 72 -8.68 8.91 -7.27
CA LEU A 72 -8.09 7.59 -7.45
C LEU A 72 -7.82 7.28 -8.92
N SER A 73 -8.67 7.76 -9.82
CA SER A 73 -8.52 7.48 -11.25
C SER A 73 -7.28 8.19 -11.82
N ALA A 74 -7.04 9.43 -11.42
CA ALA A 74 -5.85 10.19 -11.81
C ALA A 74 -4.58 9.55 -11.23
N GLY A 75 -4.60 9.13 -9.95
CA GLY A 75 -3.48 8.42 -9.33
C GLY A 75 -3.14 7.12 -10.05
N LEU A 76 -4.16 6.31 -10.39
CA LEU A 76 -3.96 5.06 -11.14
C LEU A 76 -3.39 5.32 -12.54
N GLN A 77 -3.87 6.34 -13.26
CA GLN A 77 -3.31 6.70 -14.57
C GLN A 77 -1.85 7.14 -14.50
N ALA A 78 -1.45 7.84 -13.44
CA ALA A 78 -0.09 8.34 -13.28
C ALA A 78 0.92 7.23 -12.90
N HIS A 79 0.46 6.19 -12.20
CA HIS A 79 1.36 5.22 -11.57
C HIS A 79 1.23 3.78 -12.07
N CYS A 80 0.23 3.48 -12.90
CA CYS A 80 -0.01 2.14 -13.41
C CYS A 80 0.06 2.10 -14.94
N SER A 81 0.78 1.12 -15.46
CA SER A 81 0.76 0.78 -16.88
C SER A 81 -0.40 -0.17 -17.16
N PHE A 82 -1.50 0.36 -17.67
CA PHE A 82 -2.61 -0.46 -18.18
C PHE A 82 -2.42 -0.63 -19.68
N THR A 83 -2.19 -1.85 -20.13
CA THR A 83 -2.27 -2.17 -21.57
C THR A 83 -3.73 -2.04 -22.00
N GLN A 84 -3.98 -1.19 -23.01
CA GLN A 84 -5.28 -1.05 -23.65
C GLN A 84 -5.64 -2.29 -24.47
#